data_AF-A0A959PWH6-F1
#
_entry.id   AF-A0A959PWH6-F1
#
_cell.length_a   1.000
_cell.length_b   1.000
_cell.length_c   1.000
_cell.angle_alpha   90.00
_cell.angle_beta   90.00
_cell.angle_gamma   90.00
#
_symmetry.space_group_name_H-M   'P 1'
#
loop_
_entity.id
_entity.type
_entity.pdbx_description
1 polymer ?
#
loop_
_entity_poly.entity_id
_entity_poly.type
_entity_poly.pdbx_seq_one_letter_code
_entity_poly.pdbx_strand_id
1 'polypeptide(L)'
;MNLRITLLALTLSFAACSTSNHQRLSSREYFSQFSDLAQALRFYPALLISGTGNQTRVILRKNASMQNQEPLYVVDGMPIGNNYARANHLVNMAEVVDIRLLSHTHELTSYGVNGASGVIEIKTMKKEMASD
;
A
#
# COMPACT_ATOMS: atom_id res chain seq x y z
N MET A 1 -34.25 10.51 57.93
CA MET A 1 -35.57 9.99 57.52
C MET A 1 -35.95 10.63 56.18
N ASN A 2 -35.61 9.93 55.10
CA ASN A 2 -36.28 9.82 53.79
C ASN A 2 -36.84 11.07 53.10
N LEU A 3 -36.26 11.43 51.93
CA LEU A 3 -37.07 11.79 50.75
C LEU A 3 -36.35 11.56 49.40
N ARG A 4 -36.56 10.37 48.83
CA ARG A 4 -36.83 10.00 47.41
C ARG A 4 -36.11 10.80 46.31
N ILE A 5 -35.15 10.23 45.56
CA ILE A 5 -35.27 9.20 44.49
C ILE A 5 -36.20 9.62 43.34
N THR A 6 -35.59 9.75 42.16
CA THR A 6 -36.07 9.76 40.75
C THR A 6 -36.21 11.08 39.99
N LEU A 7 -35.22 11.38 39.13
CA LEU A 7 -35.34 11.61 37.67
C LEU A 7 -33.89 11.74 37.14
N LEU A 8 -33.18 10.72 36.65
CA LEU A 8 -33.44 9.84 35.51
C LEU A 8 -33.79 10.60 34.21
N ALA A 9 -32.94 11.53 33.75
CA ALA A 9 -32.96 12.01 32.35
C ALA A 9 -31.74 12.89 31.95
N LEU A 10 -30.51 12.51 32.30
CA LEU A 10 -29.35 13.09 31.60
C LEU A 10 -28.25 12.06 31.35
N THR A 11 -28.69 10.83 31.09
CA THR A 11 -27.90 9.83 30.39
C THR A 11 -28.21 9.97 28.90
N LEU A 12 -27.17 9.90 28.07
CA LEU A 12 -27.18 9.77 26.60
C LEU A 12 -27.34 11.06 25.80
N SER A 13 -26.28 11.86 25.74
CA SER A 13 -25.84 12.34 24.43
C SER A 13 -24.96 11.26 23.82
N PHE A 14 -25.60 10.24 23.25
CA PHE A 14 -25.00 9.46 22.18
C PHE A 14 -24.78 10.41 21.00
N ALA A 15 -23.61 11.05 20.94
CA ALA A 15 -23.14 11.62 19.70
C ALA A 15 -22.87 10.44 18.76
N ALA A 16 -23.75 10.28 17.79
CA ALA A 16 -23.70 9.27 16.75
C ALA A 16 -22.31 9.22 16.12
N CYS A 17 -21.59 8.12 16.33
CA CYS A 17 -20.53 7.75 15.39
C CYS A 17 -21.24 7.34 14.10
N SER A 18 -21.22 8.24 13.11
CA SER A 18 -21.61 7.92 11.74
C SER A 18 -20.72 6.77 11.28
N THR A 19 -21.30 5.59 11.14
CA THR A 19 -20.61 4.47 10.51
C THR A 19 -20.44 4.82 9.03
N SER A 20 -19.21 5.10 8.63
CA SER A 20 -18.87 5.34 7.23
C SER A 20 -19.24 4.08 6.45
N ASN A 21 -20.13 4.26 5.48
CA ASN A 21 -20.57 3.23 4.55
C ASN A 21 -19.33 2.67 3.82
N HIS A 22 -18.78 1.54 4.29
CA HIS A 22 -17.70 0.82 3.62
C HIS A 22 -18.28 0.18 2.37
N GLN A 23 -18.47 0.99 1.32
CA GLN A 23 -18.59 0.44 -0.03
C GLN A 23 -17.33 -0.38 -0.25
N ARG A 24 -17.52 -1.69 -0.47
CA ARG A 24 -16.45 -2.60 -0.87
C ARG A 24 -16.03 -2.18 -2.28
N LEU A 25 -15.20 -1.15 -2.38
CA LEU A 25 -14.50 -0.81 -3.61
C LEU A 25 -13.68 -2.02 -4.02
N SER A 26 -13.76 -2.39 -5.30
CA SER A 26 -12.84 -3.37 -5.83
C SER A 26 -11.40 -2.82 -5.67
N SER A 27 -10.42 -3.70 -5.44
CA SER A 27 -9.02 -3.26 -5.29
C SER A 27 -8.56 -2.40 -6.48
N ARG A 28 -9.07 -2.70 -7.68
CA ARG A 28 -8.83 -1.92 -8.90
C ARG A 28 -9.34 -0.48 -8.79
N GLU A 29 -10.58 -0.27 -8.34
CA GLU A 29 -11.13 1.07 -8.12
C GLU A 29 -10.39 1.83 -7.01
N TYR A 30 -9.89 1.10 -6.01
CA TYR A 30 -9.03 1.69 -4.97
C TYR A 30 -7.71 2.19 -5.57
N PHE A 31 -7.00 1.37 -6.35
CA PHE A 31 -5.71 1.75 -6.92
C PHE A 31 -5.81 2.75 -8.08
N SER A 32 -6.91 2.75 -8.84
CA SER A 32 -7.13 3.71 -9.94
C SER A 32 -7.25 5.16 -9.47
N GLN A 33 -7.49 5.39 -8.19
CA GLN A 33 -7.53 6.73 -7.59
C GLN A 33 -6.13 7.32 -7.37
N PHE A 34 -5.08 6.50 -7.44
CA PHE A 34 -3.71 6.96 -7.32
C PHE A 34 -3.14 7.40 -8.66
N SER A 35 -2.45 8.53 -8.65
CA SER A 35 -1.81 9.09 -9.85
C SER A 35 -0.53 8.34 -10.25
N ASP A 36 0.18 7.79 -9.25
CA ASP A 36 1.43 7.06 -9.45
C ASP A 36 1.63 5.96 -8.39
N LEU A 37 2.64 5.12 -8.61
CA LEU A 37 2.98 4.04 -7.70
C LEU A 37 3.43 4.57 -6.33
N ALA A 38 4.13 5.70 -6.28
CA ALA A 38 4.60 6.32 -5.03
C ALA A 38 3.44 6.68 -4.11
N GLN A 39 2.33 7.19 -4.65
CA GLN A 39 1.13 7.53 -3.89
C GLN A 39 0.53 6.29 -3.22
N ALA A 40 0.45 5.16 -3.94
CA ALA A 40 0.03 3.89 -3.35
C ALA A 40 1.02 3.39 -2.28
N LEU A 41 2.32 3.45 -2.57
CA LEU A 41 3.36 2.95 -1.66
C LEU A 41 3.46 3.76 -0.36
N ARG A 42 2.99 5.02 -0.32
CA ARG A 42 2.97 5.85 0.91
C ARG A 42 2.07 5.28 2.01
N PHE A 43 1.11 4.43 1.67
CA PHE A 43 0.26 3.75 2.64
C PHE A 43 0.96 2.57 3.35
N TYR A 44 2.16 2.17 2.91
CA TYR A 44 2.93 1.11 3.56
C TYR A 44 3.82 1.70 4.66
N PRO A 45 3.50 1.51 5.94
CA PRO A 45 4.22 2.14 7.03
C PRO A 45 5.67 1.64 7.14
N ALA A 46 6.05 0.52 6.53
CA ALA A 46 7.44 0.05 6.50
C ALA A 46 8.34 0.80 5.49
N LEU A 47 7.76 1.56 4.56
CA LEU A 47 8.50 2.29 3.53
C LEU A 47 8.76 3.74 3.93
N LEU A 48 9.93 4.25 3.55
CA LEU A 48 10.24 5.67 3.47
C LEU A 48 10.21 6.06 2.00
N ILE A 49 9.41 7.06 1.69
CA ILE A 49 9.23 7.56 0.33
C ILE A 49 9.55 9.05 0.34
N SER A 50 10.53 9.44 -0.46
CA SER A 50 10.90 10.84 -0.65
C SER A 50 10.90 11.19 -2.14
N GLY A 51 10.75 12.48 -2.44
CA GLY A 51 10.61 12.95 -3.82
C GLY A 51 9.22 12.71 -4.42
N THR A 52 9.09 13.03 -5.70
CA THR A 52 7.85 12.99 -6.47
C THR A 52 8.10 12.50 -7.90
N GLY A 53 7.08 11.91 -8.53
CA GLY A 53 7.16 11.40 -9.90
C GLY A 53 8.35 10.48 -10.10
N ASN A 54 9.12 10.68 -11.18
CA ASN A 54 10.25 9.81 -11.52
C ASN A 54 11.48 9.99 -10.62
N GLN A 55 11.51 11.02 -9.76
CA GLN A 55 12.58 11.26 -8.81
C GLN A 55 12.26 10.70 -7.42
N THR A 56 11.20 9.89 -7.30
CA THR A 56 10.85 9.24 -6.05
C THR A 56 11.89 8.18 -5.69
N ARG A 57 12.36 8.27 -4.45
CA ARG A 57 13.21 7.28 -3.80
C ARG A 57 12.36 6.48 -2.82
N VAL A 58 12.46 5.16 -2.88
CA VAL A 58 11.73 4.23 -2.00
C VAL A 58 12.74 3.35 -1.29
N ILE A 59 12.70 3.33 0.03
CA ILE A 59 13.55 2.47 0.86
C ILE A 59 12.74 1.87 2.01
N LEU A 60 13.11 0.68 2.46
CA LEU A 60 12.56 0.14 3.71
C LEU A 60 13.16 0.89 4.90
N ARG A 61 12.35 1.24 5.91
CA ARG A 61 12.80 1.97 7.11
C ARG A 61 13.99 1.30 7.80
N LYS A 62 13.96 -0.03 7.92
CA LYS A 62 15.05 -0.80 8.52
C LYS A 62 16.39 -0.70 7.77
N ASN A 63 16.36 -0.27 6.50
CA ASN A 63 17.53 -0.15 5.63
C ASN A 63 18.00 1.31 5.47
N ALA A 64 17.42 2.26 6.20
CA ALA A 64 17.63 3.70 5.97
C ALA A 64 19.09 4.17 6.13
N SER A 65 19.90 3.49 6.93
CA SER A 65 21.32 3.81 7.17
C SER A 65 22.27 3.26 6.11
N MET A 66 21.79 2.43 5.19
CA MET A 66 22.60 1.72 4.22
C MET A 66 22.51 2.39 2.84
N GLN A 67 23.63 2.45 2.13
CA GLN A 67 23.65 3.01 0.77
C GLN A 67 23.00 2.05 -0.23
N ASN A 68 22.29 2.63 -1.22
CA ASN A 68 21.73 1.93 -2.38
C ASN A 68 20.77 0.74 -2.07
N GLN A 69 19.88 0.89 -1.08
CA GLN A 69 18.94 -0.15 -0.64
C GLN A 69 17.51 0.02 -1.17
N GLU A 70 17.37 0.34 -2.45
CA GLU A 70 16.04 0.39 -3.07
C GLU A 70 15.49 -1.04 -3.26
N PRO A 71 14.19 -1.28 -3.03
CA PRO A 71 13.62 -2.61 -3.16
C PRO A 71 13.61 -3.07 -4.62
N LEU A 72 13.60 -4.37 -4.85
CA LEU A 72 13.36 -4.94 -6.17
C LEU A 72 11.88 -4.79 -6.53
N TYR A 73 11.60 -4.17 -7.67
CA TYR A 73 10.24 -4.11 -8.22
C TYR A 73 9.98 -5.33 -9.09
N VAL A 74 8.87 -6.01 -8.85
CA VAL A 74 8.42 -7.18 -9.61
C VAL A 74 7.00 -6.90 -10.10
N VAL A 75 6.80 -6.93 -11.41
CA VAL A 75 5.49 -6.71 -12.03
C VAL A 75 5.04 -8.02 -12.66
N ASP A 76 3.91 -8.55 -12.21
CA ASP A 76 3.34 -9.82 -12.69
C ASP A 76 4.32 -11.01 -12.68
N GLY A 77 5.17 -11.04 -11.65
CA GLY A 77 6.20 -12.07 -11.47
C GLY A 77 7.51 -11.80 -12.22
N MET A 78 7.59 -10.74 -13.03
CA MET A 78 8.80 -10.36 -13.77
C MET A 78 9.61 -9.30 -12.99
N PRO A 79 10.89 -9.55 -12.66
CA PRO A 79 11.73 -8.56 -11.99
C PRO A 79 12.11 -7.42 -12.94
N ILE A 80 11.76 -6.20 -12.57
CA ILE A 80 12.01 -4.98 -13.34
C ILE A 80 13.36 -4.34 -12.98
N GLY A 81 13.80 -4.55 -11.74
CA GLY A 81 15.02 -4.00 -11.14
C GLY A 81 14.71 -3.12 -9.93
N ASN A 82 15.73 -2.47 -9.37
CA ASN A 82 15.60 -1.66 -8.15
C ASN A 82 15.30 -0.17 -8.43
N ASN A 83 15.09 0.21 -9.68
CA ASN A 83 14.80 1.60 -10.07
C ASN A 83 13.29 1.87 -10.05
N TYR A 84 12.85 2.78 -9.17
CA TYR A 84 11.44 3.16 -9.05
C TYR A 84 10.85 3.72 -10.35
N ALA A 85 11.54 4.63 -11.04
CA ALA A 85 11.01 5.29 -12.23
C ALA A 85 10.68 4.29 -13.34
N ARG A 86 11.53 3.28 -13.52
CA ARG A 86 11.30 2.19 -14.46
C ARG A 86 10.04 1.40 -14.10
N ALA A 87 9.87 1.04 -12.84
CA ALA A 87 8.66 0.33 -12.40
C ALA A 87 7.40 1.19 -12.57
N ASN A 88 7.47 2.47 -12.20
CA ASN A 88 6.36 3.42 -12.32
C ASN A 88 5.92 3.64 -13.78
N HIS A 89 6.84 3.58 -14.76
CA HIS A 89 6.47 3.69 -16.18
C HIS A 89 5.82 2.43 -16.76
N LEU A 90 6.08 1.26 -16.19
CA LEU A 90 5.53 0.00 -16.67
C LEU A 90 4.14 -0.31 -16.10
N VAL A 91 3.81 0.28 -14.95
CA VAL A 91 2.59 -0.02 -14.21
C VAL A 91 1.52 1.01 -14.52
N ASN A 92 0.38 0.56 -15.04
CA ASN A 92 -0.84 1.36 -15.12
C ASN A 92 -1.62 1.21 -13.81
N MET A 93 -1.75 2.29 -13.02
CA MET A 93 -2.46 2.25 -11.72
C MET A 93 -3.91 1.81 -11.83
N ALA A 94 -4.57 2.05 -12.98
CA ALA A 94 -5.94 1.61 -13.22
C ALA A 94 -6.07 0.09 -13.40
N GLU A 95 -4.97 -0.63 -13.62
CA GLU A 95 -4.94 -2.07 -13.82
C GLU A 95 -4.41 -2.84 -12.60
N VAL A 96 -3.83 -2.13 -11.62
CA VAL A 96 -3.30 -2.75 -10.40
C VAL A 96 -4.44 -3.35 -9.59
N VAL A 97 -4.24 -4.61 -9.17
CA VAL A 97 -5.18 -5.33 -8.30
C VAL A 97 -4.60 -5.62 -6.92
N ASP A 98 -3.27 -5.69 -6.81
CA ASP A 98 -2.59 -6.01 -5.57
C ASP A 98 -1.16 -5.46 -5.59
N ILE A 99 -0.70 -4.96 -4.44
CA ILE A 99 0.68 -4.55 -4.20
C ILE A 99 1.11 -5.20 -2.88
N ARG A 100 2.21 -5.96 -2.92
CA ARG A 100 2.75 -6.64 -1.73
C ARG A 100 4.17 -6.22 -1.47
N LEU A 101 4.46 -5.88 -0.22
CA LEU A 101 5.80 -5.65 0.26
C LEU A 101 6.32 -6.93 0.94
N LEU A 102 7.32 -7.54 0.35
CA LEU A 102 8.06 -8.65 0.96
C LEU A 102 9.29 -8.09 1.67
N SER A 103 9.48 -8.52 2.92
CA SER A 103 10.58 -7.99 3.74
C SER A 103 11.19 -9.00 4.69
N HIS A 104 10.61 -10.19 4.82
CA HIS A 104 11.12 -11.26 5.67
C HIS A 104 12.02 -12.19 4.86
N THR A 105 13.08 -12.71 5.49
CA THR A 105 14.10 -13.52 4.82
C THR A 105 13.53 -14.66 3.98
N HIS A 106 12.54 -15.38 4.50
CA HIS A 106 11.94 -16.52 3.78
C HIS A 106 11.24 -16.12 2.47
N GLU A 107 10.74 -14.88 2.37
CA GLU A 107 10.09 -14.34 1.16
C GLU A 107 11.13 -13.88 0.12
N LEU A 108 12.30 -13.43 0.60
CA LEU A 108 13.33 -12.81 -0.23
C LEU A 108 14.29 -13.82 -0.86
N THR A 109 14.39 -15.04 -0.31
CA THR A 109 15.32 -16.09 -0.79
C THR A 109 15.17 -16.37 -2.29
N SER A 110 13.94 -16.38 -2.82
CA SER A 110 13.66 -16.62 -4.24
C SER A 110 14.14 -15.49 -5.16
N TYR A 111 14.38 -14.29 -4.63
CA TYR A 111 14.76 -13.11 -5.37
C TYR A 111 16.27 -12.80 -5.32
N GLY A 112 17.02 -13.60 -4.54
CA GLY A 112 18.47 -13.51 -4.44
C GLY A 112 18.96 -12.13 -3.98
N VAL A 113 20.17 -11.76 -4.43
CA VAL A 113 20.84 -10.52 -4.01
C VAL A 113 20.08 -9.25 -4.38
N ASN A 114 19.32 -9.27 -5.48
CA ASN A 114 18.57 -8.11 -5.95
C ASN A 114 17.37 -7.78 -5.03
N GLY A 115 16.79 -8.81 -4.40
CA GLY A 115 15.70 -8.67 -3.44
C GLY A 115 16.14 -8.48 -1.99
N ALA A 116 17.45 -8.48 -1.70
CA ALA A 116 17.97 -8.44 -0.32
C ALA A 116 17.50 -7.21 0.48
N SER A 117 17.31 -6.09 -0.21
CA SER A 117 16.81 -4.84 0.38
C SER A 117 15.28 -4.78 0.52
N GLY A 118 14.56 -5.84 0.12
CA GLY A 118 13.10 -5.93 0.05
C GLY A 118 12.60 -6.09 -1.38
N VAL A 119 11.38 -6.59 -1.54
CA VAL A 119 10.72 -6.75 -2.85
C VAL A 119 9.34 -6.12 -2.80
N ILE A 120 9.00 -5.36 -3.84
CA ILE A 120 7.64 -4.83 -4.05
C ILE A 120 7.07 -5.58 -5.25
N GLU A 121 6.14 -6.47 -4.98
CA GLU A 121 5.38 -7.17 -6.01
C GLU A 121 4.13 -6.38 -6.37
N ILE A 122 3.88 -6.25 -7.66
CA ILE A 122 2.76 -5.52 -8.24
C ILE A 122 2.06 -6.50 -9.17
N LYS A 123 0.77 -6.74 -8.92
CA LYS A 123 -0.07 -7.55 -9.80
C LYS A 123 -1.04 -6.65 -10.54
N THR A 124 -1.15 -6.88 -11.84
CA THR A 124 -2.09 -6.18 -12.71
C THR A 124 -3.14 -7.16 -13.25
N MET A 125 -4.28 -6.64 -13.69
CA MET A 125 -5.24 -7.45 -14.46
C MET A 125 -4.64 -7.75 -15.83
N LYS A 126 -4.60 -9.04 -16.19
CA LYS A 126 -4.39 -9.41 -17.59
C LYS A 126 -5.53 -8.82 -18.42
N LYS A 127 -5.16 -8.11 -19.48
CA LYS A 127 -6.08 -7.43 -20.39
C LYS A 127 -7.19 -8.35 -20.96
N GLU A 128 -6.95 -9.66 -21.04
CA GLU A 128 -7.88 -10.66 -21.59
C GLU A 128 -9.07 -10.96 -20.66
N MET A 129 -8.94 -10.77 -19.35
CA MET A 129 -9.98 -11.09 -18.36
C MET A 129 -10.95 -9.91 -18.09
N ALA A 130 -10.77 -8.78 -18.75
CA ALA A 130 -11.56 -7.57 -18.53
C ALA A 130 -12.70 -7.39 -19.56
N SER A 131 -12.94 -8.40 -20.41
CA SER A 131 -13.86 -8.33 -21.56
C SER A 131 -15.14 -9.16 -21.39
N ASP A 132 -15.32 -9.83 -20.26
CA ASP A 132 -16.50 -10.67 -19.98
C ASP A 132 -17.49 -9.99 -19.04
#